data_AF-A0A7C6MBZ0-F1
#
_entry.id   AF-A0A7C6MBZ0-F1
#
_cell.length_a   1.000
_cell.length_b   1.000
_cell.length_c   1.000
_cell.angle_alpha   90.00
_cell.angle_beta   90.00
_cell.angle_gamma   90.00
#
_symmetry.space_group_name_H-M   'P 1'
#
loop_
_entity.id
_entity.type
_entity.pdbx_description
1 polymer ?
#
loop_
_entity_poly.entity_id
_entity_poly.type
_entity_poly.pdbx_seq_one_letter_code
_entity_poly.pdbx_strand_id
1 'polypeptide(L)'
;MAKVTESARQDYGEQVATYQQQIDALLIREKTVLKMIDKDSNGAAYKRLMLADETLFLTTLYMAKHYLSITLLGVKNEDALNDARKTIYKTVIYLEEVVSNYIDAPFSDYEDKIAEIRNLPQSKRYYLIRKIGLSIRLVMDAYGDNTKWRWTFVELEARFAAVAKNILDLKTASKDGLDPHSPDYDDTVYHLRLVKKLFQQSADRYRE
;
A
#
# COMPACT_ATOMS: atom_id res chain seq x y z
N MET A 1 -5.52 -32.53 14.80
CA MET A 1 -4.62 -31.96 13.78
C MET A 1 -4.34 -33.05 12.76
N ALA A 2 -4.76 -32.87 11.51
CA ALA A 2 -4.46 -33.83 10.45
C ALA A 2 -2.93 -33.87 10.24
N LYS A 3 -2.34 -35.06 10.13
CA LYS A 3 -0.91 -35.20 9.80
C LYS A 3 -0.69 -34.61 8.41
N VAL A 4 0.12 -33.56 8.31
CA VAL A 4 0.56 -32.98 7.03
C VAL A 4 1.21 -34.09 6.21
N THR A 5 0.69 -34.36 5.02
CA THR A 5 1.21 -35.39 4.12
C THR A 5 2.53 -34.94 3.49
N GLU A 6 3.37 -35.90 3.13
CA GLU A 6 4.67 -35.63 2.50
C GLU A 6 4.51 -34.93 1.15
N SER A 7 3.49 -35.32 0.37
CA SER A 7 3.09 -34.62 -0.87
C SER A 7 2.70 -33.16 -0.63
N ALA A 8 1.92 -32.83 0.42
CA ALA A 8 1.55 -31.44 0.71
C ALA A 8 2.77 -30.57 1.08
N ARG A 9 3.81 -31.16 1.68
CA ARG A 9 5.07 -30.45 1.97
C ARG A 9 5.87 -30.19 0.71
N GLN A 10 5.92 -31.16 -0.21
CA GLN A 10 6.61 -31.01 -1.48
C GLN A 10 5.95 -29.94 -2.35
N ASP A 11 4.62 -30.01 -2.50
CA ASP A 11 3.84 -29.03 -3.28
C ASP A 11 3.99 -27.61 -2.71
N TYR A 12 3.98 -27.47 -1.39
CA TYR A 12 4.25 -26.19 -0.71
C TYR A 12 5.66 -25.68 -1.02
N GLY A 13 6.68 -26.55 -0.95
CA GLY A 13 8.07 -26.19 -1.21
C GLY A 13 8.29 -25.66 -2.63
N GLU A 14 7.72 -26.34 -3.63
CA GLU A 14 7.84 -25.96 -5.04
C GLU A 14 7.17 -24.60 -5.31
N GLN A 15 5.94 -24.40 -4.84
CA GLN A 15 5.21 -23.13 -5.06
C GLN A 15 5.85 -21.96 -4.30
N VAL A 16 6.29 -22.18 -3.07
CA VAL A 16 6.97 -21.14 -2.28
C VAL A 16 8.30 -20.74 -2.90
N ALA A 17 9.04 -21.67 -3.52
CA ALA A 17 10.28 -21.35 -4.19
C ALA A 17 10.08 -20.34 -5.33
N THR A 18 9.00 -20.48 -6.12
CA THR A 18 8.66 -19.51 -7.18
C THR A 18 8.39 -18.12 -6.61
N TYR A 19 7.65 -18.02 -5.50
CA TYR A 19 7.41 -16.72 -4.85
C TYR A 19 8.68 -16.14 -4.22
N GLN A 20 9.53 -16.98 -3.62
CA GLN A 20 10.78 -16.53 -3.02
C GLN A 20 11.72 -15.93 -4.07
N GLN A 21 11.84 -16.56 -5.24
CA GLN A 21 12.65 -16.01 -6.35
C GLN A 21 12.17 -14.62 -6.79
N GLN A 22 10.85 -14.43 -6.90
CA GLN A 22 10.28 -13.11 -7.24
C GLN A 22 10.52 -12.08 -6.14
N ILE A 23 10.38 -12.48 -4.87
CA ILE A 23 10.67 -11.62 -3.72
C ILE A 23 12.13 -11.15 -3.75
N ASP A 24 13.07 -12.07 -3.93
CA ASP A 24 14.50 -11.75 -3.92
C ASP A 24 14.88 -10.79 -5.06
N ALA A 25 14.32 -11.02 -6.26
CA ALA A 25 14.53 -10.14 -7.40
C ALA A 25 14.00 -8.71 -7.15
N LEU A 26 12.80 -8.60 -6.57
CA LEU A 26 12.19 -7.31 -6.22
C LEU A 26 12.98 -6.59 -5.13
N LEU A 27 13.48 -7.29 -4.11
CA LEU A 27 14.31 -6.70 -3.06
C LEU A 27 15.66 -6.19 -3.57
N ILE A 28 16.28 -6.88 -4.53
CA ILE A 28 17.51 -6.43 -5.18
C ILE A 28 17.24 -5.17 -6.01
N ARG A 29 16.16 -5.18 -6.78
CA ARG A 29 15.72 -4.04 -7.60
C ARG A 29 15.42 -2.82 -6.74
N GLU A 30 14.68 -3.00 -5.65
CA GLU A 30 14.38 -1.95 -4.69
C GLU A 30 15.66 -1.27 -4.16
N LYS A 31 16.63 -2.06 -3.68
CA LYS A 31 17.93 -1.54 -3.21
C LYS A 31 18.68 -0.78 -4.30
N THR A 32 18.55 -1.22 -5.55
CA THR A 32 19.22 -0.59 -6.70
C THR A 32 18.62 0.76 -7.01
N VAL A 33 17.30 0.85 -7.04
CA VAL A 33 16.57 2.10 -7.31
C VAL A 33 16.76 3.10 -6.16
N LEU A 34 16.76 2.67 -4.90
CA LEU A 34 17.06 3.55 -3.76
C LEU A 34 18.45 4.18 -3.88
N LYS A 35 19.48 3.39 -4.19
CA LYS A 35 20.83 3.91 -4.45
C LYS A 35 20.87 4.87 -5.63
N MET A 36 20.01 4.70 -6.63
CA MET A 36 19.91 5.63 -7.76
C MET A 36 19.24 6.95 -7.33
N ILE A 37 18.22 6.90 -6.47
CA ILE A 37 17.58 8.09 -5.91
C ILE A 37 18.58 8.89 -5.05
N ASP A 38 19.37 8.20 -4.22
CA ASP A 38 20.37 8.84 -3.36
C ASP A 38 21.47 9.56 -4.15
N LYS A 39 21.80 9.05 -5.36
CA LYS A 39 22.81 9.64 -6.24
C LYS A 39 22.24 10.75 -7.13
N ASP A 40 21.02 10.55 -7.63
CA ASP A 40 20.34 11.48 -8.52
C ASP A 40 18.86 11.58 -8.18
N SER A 41 18.52 12.74 -7.62
CA SER A 41 17.15 13.10 -7.21
C SER A 41 16.23 13.37 -8.40
N ASN A 42 16.73 13.45 -9.64
CA ASN A 42 15.90 13.65 -10.80
C ASN A 42 14.91 12.48 -10.98
N GLY A 43 13.62 12.81 -11.12
CA GLY A 43 12.53 11.84 -11.21
C GLY A 43 12.35 10.99 -9.94
N ALA A 44 12.87 11.40 -8.78
CA ALA A 44 12.78 10.63 -7.55
C ALA A 44 11.33 10.33 -7.15
N ALA A 45 10.39 11.25 -7.34
CA ALA A 45 8.98 10.99 -7.07
C ALA A 45 8.42 9.84 -7.92
N TYR A 46 8.70 9.79 -9.22
CA TYR A 46 8.25 8.67 -10.07
C TYR A 46 8.95 7.36 -9.71
N LYS A 47 10.24 7.39 -9.40
CA LYS A 47 10.98 6.22 -8.92
C LYS A 47 10.34 5.69 -7.62
N ARG A 48 9.97 6.57 -6.68
CA ARG A 48 9.28 6.20 -5.44
C ARG A 48 7.86 5.68 -5.67
N LEU A 49 7.10 6.26 -6.59
CA LEU A 49 5.79 5.72 -6.99
C LEU A 49 5.91 4.30 -7.56
N MET A 50 6.92 4.06 -8.41
CA MET A 50 7.22 2.72 -8.91
C MET A 50 7.55 1.76 -7.76
N LEU A 51 8.39 2.20 -6.81
CA LEU A 51 8.72 1.41 -5.62
C LEU A 51 7.51 1.15 -4.73
N ALA A 52 6.58 2.09 -4.60
CA ALA A 52 5.33 1.87 -3.88
C ALA A 52 4.51 0.74 -4.53
N ASP A 53 4.42 0.70 -5.86
CA ASP A 53 3.72 -0.38 -6.58
C ASP A 53 4.46 -1.73 -6.47
N GLU A 54 5.79 -1.75 -6.60
CA GLU A 54 6.60 -2.96 -6.47
C GLU A 54 6.59 -3.52 -5.03
N THR A 55 6.63 -2.66 -4.01
CA THR A 55 6.52 -3.06 -2.60
C THR A 55 5.11 -3.54 -2.23
N LEU A 56 4.09 -2.97 -2.87
CA LEU A 56 2.73 -3.48 -2.75
C LEU A 56 2.64 -4.89 -3.33
N PHE A 57 3.25 -5.14 -4.49
CA PHE A 57 3.33 -6.49 -5.06
C PHE A 57 4.12 -7.45 -4.16
N LEU A 58 5.25 -7.02 -3.58
CA LEU A 58 5.96 -7.79 -2.55
C LEU A 58 5.05 -8.19 -1.40
N THR A 59 4.22 -7.28 -0.89
CA THR A 59 3.23 -7.56 0.16
C THR A 59 2.31 -8.71 -0.28
N THR A 60 1.82 -8.69 -1.52
CA THR A 60 0.95 -9.76 -2.05
C THR A 60 1.65 -11.11 -2.15
N LEU A 61 2.94 -11.15 -2.49
CA LEU A 61 3.73 -12.39 -2.54
C LEU A 61 3.93 -12.99 -1.14
N TYR A 62 4.22 -12.16 -0.14
CA TYR A 62 4.30 -12.62 1.25
C TYR A 62 2.94 -13.14 1.76
N MET A 63 1.86 -12.45 1.42
CA MET A 63 0.50 -12.91 1.72
C MET A 63 0.17 -14.24 1.03
N ALA A 64 0.58 -14.44 -0.22
CA ALA A 64 0.41 -15.69 -0.93
C ALA A 64 1.16 -16.84 -0.24
N LYS A 65 2.42 -16.63 0.17
CA LYS A 65 3.18 -17.62 0.97
C LYS A 65 2.46 -17.98 2.27
N HIS A 66 1.91 -16.98 2.96
CA HIS A 66 1.14 -17.20 4.19
C HIS A 66 -0.12 -18.03 3.93
N TYR A 67 -0.90 -17.67 2.90
CA TYR A 67 -2.12 -18.37 2.54
C TYR A 67 -1.88 -19.81 2.10
N LEU A 68 -0.82 -20.07 1.31
CA LEU A 68 -0.40 -21.43 0.95
C LEU A 68 -0.03 -22.26 2.18
N SER A 69 0.64 -21.66 3.16
CA SER A 69 1.01 -22.35 4.39
C SER A 69 -0.22 -22.80 5.18
N ILE A 70 -1.24 -21.93 5.29
CA ILE A 70 -2.51 -22.29 5.93
C ILE A 70 -3.22 -23.38 5.12
N THR A 71 -3.32 -23.22 3.81
CA THR A 71 -4.12 -24.10 2.95
C THR A 71 -3.53 -25.51 2.85
N LEU A 72 -2.21 -25.62 2.70
CA LEU A 72 -1.52 -26.90 2.47
C LEU A 72 -1.04 -27.55 3.77
N LEU A 73 -0.59 -26.75 4.74
CA LEU A 73 0.03 -27.26 5.97
C LEU A 73 -0.88 -27.10 7.19
N GLY A 74 -1.94 -26.29 7.11
CA GLY A 74 -2.83 -26.00 8.25
C GLY A 74 -2.16 -25.14 9.33
N VAL A 75 -1.04 -24.50 9.03
CA VAL A 75 -0.24 -23.72 9.99
C VAL A 75 -0.07 -22.30 9.49
N LYS A 76 -0.16 -21.32 10.39
CA LYS A 76 0.13 -19.92 10.07
C LYS A 76 1.63 -19.74 9.84
N ASN A 77 1.98 -19.12 8.72
CA ASN A 77 3.34 -18.65 8.47
C ASN A 77 3.48 -17.22 9.03
N GLU A 78 3.92 -17.12 10.28
CA GLU A 78 4.10 -15.84 10.99
C GLU A 78 5.22 -14.98 10.39
N ASP A 79 6.27 -15.59 9.85
CA ASP A 79 7.40 -14.87 9.25
C ASP A 79 6.96 -14.14 7.97
N ALA A 80 6.29 -14.87 7.06
CA ALA A 80 5.74 -14.28 5.85
C ALA A 80 4.72 -13.17 6.19
N LEU A 81 3.88 -13.37 7.20
CA LEU A 81 2.90 -12.36 7.62
C LEU A 81 3.57 -11.11 8.22
N ASN A 82 4.63 -11.28 9.02
CA ASN A 82 5.42 -10.17 9.55
C ASN A 82 6.12 -9.37 8.45
N ASP A 83 6.62 -10.04 7.41
CA ASP A 83 7.26 -9.35 6.29
C ASP A 83 6.24 -8.68 5.35
N ALA A 84 5.04 -9.26 5.18
CA ALA A 84 3.91 -8.59 4.53
C ALA A 84 3.54 -7.28 5.26
N ARG A 85 3.48 -7.32 6.60
CA ARG A 85 3.24 -6.12 7.41
C ARG A 85 4.32 -5.08 7.21
N LYS A 86 5.61 -5.44 7.29
CA LYS A 86 6.70 -4.46 7.10
C LYS A 86 6.67 -3.84 5.70
N THR A 87 6.38 -4.64 4.67
CA THR A 87 6.35 -4.17 3.28
C THR A 87 5.18 -3.23 3.01
N ILE A 88 3.99 -3.49 3.55
CA ILE A 88 2.86 -2.56 3.37
C ILE A 88 3.09 -1.21 4.06
N TYR A 89 3.78 -1.18 5.21
CA TYR A 89 4.22 0.08 5.82
C TYR A 89 5.18 0.83 4.91
N LYS A 90 6.14 0.11 4.33
CA LYS A 90 7.13 0.67 3.42
C LYS A 90 6.47 1.30 2.19
N THR A 91 5.43 0.67 1.65
CA THR A 91 4.61 1.24 0.57
C THR A 91 4.02 2.60 0.96
N VAL A 92 3.45 2.72 2.16
CA VAL A 92 2.89 3.99 2.66
C VAL A 92 4.00 5.03 2.86
N ILE A 93 5.15 4.65 3.42
CA ILE A 93 6.31 5.54 3.60
C ILE A 93 6.77 6.11 2.25
N TYR A 94 6.87 5.29 1.20
CA TYR A 94 7.23 5.78 -0.13
C TYR A 94 6.21 6.77 -0.67
N LEU A 95 4.93 6.58 -0.41
CA LEU A 95 3.93 7.58 -0.77
C LEU A 95 4.05 8.86 0.06
N GLU A 96 4.32 8.79 1.37
CA GLU A 96 4.54 9.98 2.19
C GLU A 96 5.72 10.82 1.67
N GLU A 97 6.79 10.18 1.22
CA GLU A 97 7.91 10.87 0.59
C GLU A 97 7.46 11.59 -0.70
N VAL A 98 6.58 10.97 -1.50
CA VAL A 98 6.06 11.53 -2.76
C VAL A 98 5.04 12.64 -2.54
N VAL A 99 4.09 12.50 -1.60
CA VAL A 99 2.92 13.42 -1.48
C VAL A 99 2.84 14.18 -0.16
N SER A 100 3.76 13.95 0.78
CA SER A 100 3.73 14.38 2.19
C SER A 100 2.82 13.54 3.09
N ASN A 101 3.14 13.57 4.39
CA ASN A 101 2.35 12.98 5.47
C ASN A 101 1.50 14.04 6.20
N TYR A 102 1.29 15.22 5.61
CA TYR A 102 0.55 16.30 6.25
C TYR A 102 -0.93 15.96 6.39
N ILE A 103 -1.48 16.16 7.58
CA ILE A 103 -2.89 15.89 7.88
C ILE A 103 -3.67 17.20 7.80
N ASP A 104 -3.34 18.15 8.68
CA ASP A 104 -3.97 19.46 8.78
C ASP A 104 -3.06 20.53 8.12
N ALA A 105 -3.06 20.53 6.79
CA ALA A 105 -2.33 21.50 5.99
C ALA A 105 -3.11 21.88 4.73
N PRO A 106 -3.08 23.16 4.33
CA PRO A 106 -3.63 23.60 3.04
C PRO A 106 -2.87 22.97 1.87
N PHE A 107 -3.53 22.87 0.71
CA PHE A 107 -2.95 22.27 -0.49
C PHE A 107 -1.64 22.94 -0.93
N SER A 108 -1.53 24.26 -0.72
CA SER A 108 -0.35 25.05 -1.04
C SER A 108 0.93 24.52 -0.43
N ASP A 109 0.85 23.87 0.74
CA ASP A 109 2.03 23.45 1.50
C ASP A 109 2.69 22.19 0.93
N TYR A 110 2.00 21.45 0.07
CA TYR A 110 2.50 20.24 -0.57
C TYR A 110 2.21 20.20 -2.08
N GLU A 111 1.77 21.32 -2.67
CA GLU A 111 1.45 21.41 -4.10
C GLU A 111 2.66 21.06 -4.98
N ASP A 112 3.87 21.51 -4.61
CA ASP A 112 5.10 21.24 -5.36
C ASP A 112 5.36 19.74 -5.51
N LYS A 113 5.09 18.96 -4.46
CA LYS A 113 5.21 17.50 -4.48
C LYS A 113 4.22 16.86 -5.47
N ILE A 114 3.01 17.41 -5.55
CA ILE A 114 1.99 16.92 -6.49
C ILE A 114 2.32 17.33 -7.92
N ALA A 115 2.96 18.49 -8.11
CA ALA A 115 3.44 18.93 -9.40
C ALA A 115 4.51 17.99 -9.98
N GLU A 116 5.36 17.37 -9.15
CA GLU A 116 6.33 16.37 -9.59
C GLU A 116 5.65 15.16 -10.26
N ILE A 117 4.46 14.78 -9.79
CA ILE A 117 3.70 13.62 -10.29
C ILE A 117 2.50 14.02 -11.17
N ARG A 118 2.50 15.23 -11.72
CA ARG A 118 1.39 15.77 -12.53
C ARG A 118 0.98 14.89 -13.72
N ASN A 119 1.90 14.10 -14.27
CA ASN A 119 1.61 13.22 -15.40
C ASN A 119 0.91 11.92 -14.99
N LEU A 120 0.77 11.64 -13.69
CA LEU A 120 -0.01 10.51 -13.20
C LEU A 120 -1.49 10.91 -13.16
N PRO A 121 -2.36 10.33 -14.02
CA PRO A 121 -3.77 10.70 -14.09
C PRO A 121 -4.51 10.40 -12.78
N GLN A 122 -5.59 11.14 -12.52
CA GLN A 122 -6.40 10.98 -11.32
C GLN A 122 -6.96 9.55 -11.15
N SER A 123 -7.41 8.93 -12.25
CA SER A 123 -7.84 7.53 -12.29
C SER A 123 -6.78 6.55 -11.78
N LYS A 124 -5.51 6.76 -12.16
CA LYS A 124 -4.38 5.93 -11.72
C LYS A 124 -4.02 6.17 -10.26
N ARG A 125 -4.09 7.42 -9.78
CA ARG A 125 -3.92 7.76 -8.36
C ARG A 125 -4.98 7.06 -7.52
N TYR A 126 -6.24 7.17 -7.91
CA TYR A 126 -7.35 6.52 -7.21
C TYR A 126 -7.21 4.99 -7.19
N TYR A 127 -6.84 4.39 -8.33
CA TYR A 127 -6.62 2.95 -8.40
C TYR A 127 -5.47 2.47 -7.49
N LEU A 128 -4.38 3.23 -7.40
CA LEU A 128 -3.27 2.92 -6.49
C LEU A 128 -3.74 2.91 -5.03
N ILE A 129 -4.47 3.95 -4.59
CA ILE A 129 -5.01 4.04 -3.24
C ILE A 129 -5.95 2.87 -2.94
N ARG A 130 -6.82 2.49 -3.89
CA ARG A 130 -7.69 1.31 -3.74
C ARG A 130 -6.91 0.01 -3.53
N LYS A 131 -5.84 -0.22 -4.31
CA LYS A 131 -5.01 -1.42 -4.16
C LYS A 131 -4.36 -1.46 -2.78
N ILE A 132 -3.80 -0.34 -2.31
CA ILE A 132 -3.15 -0.26 -0.99
C ILE A 132 -4.15 -0.51 0.13
N GLY A 133 -5.32 0.13 0.07
CA GLY A 133 -6.38 -0.07 1.07
C GLY A 133 -6.85 -1.53 1.14
N LEU A 134 -6.98 -2.20 -0.01
CA LEU A 134 -7.29 -3.63 -0.04
C LEU A 134 -6.16 -4.47 0.59
N SER A 135 -4.89 -4.20 0.25
CA SER A 135 -3.76 -4.93 0.81
C SER A 135 -3.61 -4.75 2.32
N ILE A 136 -3.81 -3.54 2.85
CA ILE A 136 -3.84 -3.27 4.30
C ILE A 136 -4.89 -4.15 4.97
N ARG A 137 -6.11 -4.17 4.42
CA ARG A 137 -7.21 -4.98 4.94
C ARG A 137 -6.87 -6.47 4.95
N LEU A 138 -6.36 -7.00 3.83
CA LEU A 138 -5.99 -8.42 3.73
C LEU A 138 -4.90 -8.81 4.75
N VAL A 139 -3.92 -7.94 4.99
CA VAL A 139 -2.88 -8.18 5.99
C VAL A 139 -3.48 -8.18 7.40
N MET A 140 -4.35 -7.21 7.71
CA MET A 140 -5.03 -7.13 9.01
C MET A 140 -5.90 -8.36 9.28
N ASP A 141 -6.71 -8.76 8.31
CA ASP A 141 -7.61 -9.91 8.42
C ASP A 141 -6.82 -11.21 8.67
N ALA A 142 -5.63 -11.37 8.09
CA ALA A 142 -4.78 -12.54 8.30
C ALA A 142 -4.16 -12.62 9.72
N TYR A 143 -3.87 -11.47 10.33
CA TYR A 143 -3.51 -11.42 11.75
C TYR A 143 -4.70 -11.78 12.65
N GLY A 144 -5.89 -11.25 12.33
CA GLY A 144 -7.10 -11.39 13.14
C GLY A 144 -7.13 -10.46 14.37
N ASP A 145 -8.24 -10.50 15.11
CA ASP A 145 -8.57 -9.48 16.13
C ASP A 145 -7.63 -9.46 17.35
N ASN A 146 -7.06 -10.61 17.72
CA ASN A 146 -6.22 -10.75 18.91
C ASN A 146 -4.71 -10.56 18.62
N THR A 147 -4.39 -9.60 17.75
CA THR A 147 -3.01 -9.31 17.36
C THR A 147 -2.37 -8.27 18.29
N LYS A 148 -1.12 -8.53 18.70
CA LYS A 148 -0.30 -7.55 19.41
C LYS A 148 0.00 -6.28 18.59
N TRP A 149 -0.27 -6.32 17.29
CA TRP A 149 -0.02 -5.24 16.35
C TRP A 149 -1.21 -4.30 16.13
N ARG A 150 -2.28 -4.40 16.95
CA ARG A 150 -3.50 -3.59 16.81
C ARG A 150 -3.19 -2.10 16.64
N TRP A 151 -2.44 -1.52 17.58
CA TRP A 151 -2.08 -0.09 17.56
C TRP A 151 -1.20 0.29 16.38
N THR A 152 -0.31 -0.62 15.97
CA THR A 152 0.48 -0.45 14.76
C THR A 152 -0.49 -0.27 13.58
N PHE A 153 -1.45 -1.19 13.37
CA PHE A 153 -2.41 -1.05 12.27
C PHE A 153 -3.28 0.21 12.32
N VAL A 154 -3.65 0.69 13.51
CA VAL A 154 -4.35 1.98 13.65
C VAL A 154 -3.49 3.11 13.09
N GLU A 155 -2.20 3.14 13.43
CA GLU A 155 -1.24 4.11 12.88
C GLU A 155 -1.09 3.98 11.36
N LEU A 156 -0.99 2.75 10.84
CA LEU A 156 -0.88 2.51 9.39
C LEU A 156 -2.07 3.09 8.63
N GLU A 157 -3.28 2.83 9.12
CA GLU A 157 -4.51 3.32 8.47
C GLU A 157 -4.59 4.85 8.48
N ALA A 158 -4.18 5.49 9.58
CA ALA A 158 -4.16 6.94 9.67
C ALA A 158 -3.15 7.58 8.71
N ARG A 159 -1.94 7.01 8.64
CA ARG A 159 -0.90 7.41 7.67
C ARG A 159 -1.36 7.18 6.24
N PHE A 160 -2.02 6.05 5.99
CA PHE A 160 -2.63 5.75 4.71
C PHE A 160 -3.72 6.77 4.33
N ALA A 161 -4.58 7.16 5.28
CA ALA A 161 -5.60 8.18 5.05
C ALA A 161 -4.98 9.53 4.65
N ALA A 162 -3.87 9.93 5.30
CA ALA A 162 -3.13 11.13 4.98
C ALA A 162 -2.58 11.12 3.53
N VAL A 163 -1.89 10.04 3.12
CA VAL A 163 -1.37 9.95 1.75
C VAL A 163 -2.48 9.80 0.70
N ALA A 164 -3.59 9.14 1.04
CA ALA A 164 -4.76 9.04 0.17
C ALA A 164 -5.39 10.41 -0.09
N LYS A 165 -5.40 11.30 0.89
CA LYS A 165 -5.79 12.71 0.70
C LYS A 165 -4.75 13.49 -0.08
N ASN A 166 -3.47 13.36 0.29
CA ASN A 166 -2.43 14.23 -0.25
C ASN A 166 -2.11 13.93 -1.71
N ILE A 167 -2.30 12.70 -2.20
CA ILE A 167 -2.09 12.38 -3.63
C ILE A 167 -3.09 13.08 -4.56
N LEU A 168 -4.20 13.60 -4.04
CA LEU A 168 -5.16 14.39 -4.82
C LEU A 168 -4.56 15.75 -5.18
N ASP A 169 -4.59 16.07 -6.47
CA ASP A 169 -4.50 17.47 -6.89
C ASP A 169 -5.85 18.13 -6.56
N LEU A 170 -5.89 18.91 -5.47
CA LEU A 170 -7.14 19.51 -5.00
C LEU A 170 -7.65 20.64 -5.89
N LYS A 171 -6.79 21.26 -6.72
CA LYS A 171 -7.22 22.26 -7.71
C LYS A 171 -8.00 21.57 -8.82
N THR A 172 -7.42 20.51 -9.37
CA THR A 172 -8.04 19.69 -10.42
C THR A 172 -9.28 18.98 -9.89
N ALA A 173 -9.20 18.37 -8.70
CA ALA A 173 -10.33 17.68 -8.07
C ALA A 173 -11.52 18.61 -7.76
N SER A 174 -11.26 19.88 -7.40
CA SER A 174 -12.34 20.85 -7.17
C SER A 174 -13.05 21.22 -8.47
N LYS A 175 -12.31 21.30 -9.59
CA LYS A 175 -12.89 21.55 -10.89
C LYS A 175 -13.69 20.35 -11.39
N ASP A 176 -13.06 19.18 -11.40
CA ASP A 176 -13.66 17.96 -11.95
C ASP A 176 -14.82 17.47 -11.08
N GLY A 177 -14.69 17.51 -9.74
CA GLY A 177 -15.75 17.07 -8.83
C GLY A 177 -17.01 17.94 -8.83
N LEU A 178 -16.97 19.12 -9.46
CA LEU A 178 -18.13 20.01 -9.65
C LEU A 178 -18.72 19.92 -11.07
N ASP A 179 -18.07 19.19 -11.98
CA ASP A 179 -18.50 19.03 -13.37
C ASP A 179 -18.82 17.55 -13.67
N PRO A 180 -20.11 17.16 -13.64
CA PRO A 180 -20.54 15.80 -13.98
C PRO A 180 -20.20 15.34 -15.40
N HIS A 181 -19.81 16.25 -16.29
CA HIS A 181 -19.38 15.92 -17.66
C HIS A 181 -17.87 15.69 -17.77
N SER A 182 -17.10 15.98 -16.70
CA SER A 182 -15.66 15.70 -16.69
C SER A 182 -15.42 14.18 -16.80
N PRO A 183 -14.50 13.72 -17.68
CA PRO A 183 -14.17 12.30 -17.78
C PRO A 183 -13.59 11.73 -16.48
N ASP A 184 -13.01 12.59 -15.63
CA ASP A 184 -12.43 12.23 -14.33
C ASP A 184 -13.41 12.47 -13.15
N TYR A 185 -14.68 12.85 -13.42
CA TYR A 185 -15.68 13.15 -12.40
C TYR A 185 -15.85 11.99 -11.39
N ASP A 186 -16.16 10.80 -11.90
CA ASP A 186 -16.43 9.64 -11.06
C ASP A 186 -15.23 9.26 -10.20
N ASP A 187 -14.05 9.14 -10.79
CA ASP A 187 -12.82 8.80 -10.07
C ASP A 187 -12.49 9.86 -9.01
N THR A 188 -12.70 11.14 -9.30
CA THR A 188 -12.51 12.23 -8.34
C THR A 188 -13.48 12.14 -7.18
N VAL A 189 -14.79 12.00 -7.46
CA VAL A 189 -15.84 11.94 -6.44
C VAL A 189 -15.67 10.69 -5.56
N TYR A 190 -15.38 9.53 -6.16
CA TYR A 190 -15.16 8.30 -5.41
C TYR A 190 -13.89 8.34 -4.57
N HIS A 191 -12.82 8.97 -5.07
CA HIS A 191 -11.60 9.16 -4.29
C HIS A 191 -11.87 10.08 -3.08
N LEU A 192 -12.56 11.21 -3.27
CA LEU A 192 -12.93 12.11 -2.17
C LEU A 192 -13.81 11.41 -1.12
N ARG A 193 -14.80 10.60 -1.55
CA ARG A 193 -15.64 9.81 -0.64
C ARG A 193 -14.82 8.79 0.13
N LEU A 194 -13.88 8.11 -0.53
CA LEU A 194 -12.99 7.15 0.11
C LEU A 194 -12.13 7.83 1.18
N VAL A 195 -11.51 8.97 0.87
CA VAL A 195 -10.68 9.73 1.82
C VAL A 195 -11.46 10.14 3.06
N LYS A 196 -12.68 10.66 2.90
CA LYS A 196 -13.56 11.01 4.04
C LYS A 196 -13.84 9.79 4.93
N LYS A 197 -14.15 8.65 4.31
CA LYS A 197 -14.37 7.40 5.04
C LYS A 197 -13.11 6.96 5.79
N LEU A 198 -11.94 7.01 5.15
CA LEU A 198 -10.67 6.61 5.76
C LEU A 198 -10.35 7.45 7.00
N PHE A 199 -10.47 8.78 6.91
CA PHE A 199 -10.24 9.65 8.08
C PHE A 199 -11.22 9.40 9.22
N GLN A 200 -12.50 9.21 8.91
CA GLN A 200 -13.49 8.89 9.94
C GLN A 200 -13.13 7.57 10.64
N GLN A 201 -12.82 6.53 9.86
CA GLN A 201 -12.42 5.22 10.40
C GLN A 201 -11.16 5.33 11.26
N SER A 202 -10.12 6.03 10.80
CA SER A 202 -8.90 6.21 11.59
C SER A 202 -9.16 6.98 12.88
N ALA A 203 -9.98 8.04 12.83
CA ALA A 203 -10.34 8.82 14.01
C ALA A 203 -11.11 7.98 15.05
N ASP A 204 -12.06 7.16 14.60
CA ASP A 204 -12.82 6.28 15.48
C ASP A 204 -11.92 5.21 16.12
N ARG A 205 -11.05 4.56 15.34
CA ARG A 205 -10.09 3.56 15.84
C ARG A 205 -9.07 4.10 16.84
N TYR A 206 -8.73 5.39 16.77
CA TYR A 206 -7.87 6.03 17.77
C TYR A 206 -8.60 6.31 19.10
N ARG A 207 -9.94 6.30 19.11
CA ARG A 207 -10.77 6.54 20.30
C ARG A 207 -11.20 5.25 21.01
N GLU A 208 -11.12 4.10 20.33
CA GLU A 208 -11.36 2.75 20.85
C GLU A 208 -10.20 2.17 21.66
#